data_AF-A0A520NUS4-F1
#
_entry.id   AF-A0A520NUS4-F1
#
_cell.length_a   1.000
_cell.length_b   1.000
_cell.length_c   1.000
_cell.angle_alpha   90.00
_cell.angle_beta   90.00
_cell.angle_gamma   90.00
#
_symmetry.space_group_name_H-M   'P 1'
#
loop_
_entity.id
_entity.type
_entity.pdbx_description
1 polymer ?
#
loop_
_entity_poly.entity_id
_entity_poly.type
_entity_poly.pdbx_seq_one_letter_code
_entity_poly.pdbx_strand_id
1 'polypeptide(L)'
;MRRARRRPDQADGFSYRSIREFFFQINGDIKLRIQEEGKARNVNVRGGDAFMLPPYVPHSPDAPYRYGWPDRRVQTSSGRSGVCVSL
;
A
#
# COMPACT_ATOMS: atom_id res chain seq x y z
N MET A 1 13.12 -27.25 -16.75
CA MET A 1 13.23 -26.10 -15.81
C MET A 1 11.92 -25.97 -15.05
N ARG A 2 11.86 -26.37 -13.78
CA ARG A 2 10.67 -26.12 -12.95
C ARG A 2 10.66 -24.63 -12.63
N ARG A 3 9.80 -23.84 -13.28
CA ARG A 3 9.55 -22.46 -12.83
C ARG A 3 9.15 -22.56 -11.37
N ALA A 4 9.98 -22.03 -10.47
CA ALA A 4 9.63 -21.93 -9.06
C ALA A 4 8.24 -21.28 -9.02
N ARG A 5 7.25 -21.98 -8.46
CA ARG A 5 5.94 -21.39 -8.20
C ARG A 5 6.23 -20.27 -7.20
N ARG A 6 6.41 -19.03 -7.69
CA ARG A 6 6.61 -17.84 -6.85
C ARG A 6 5.50 -17.84 -5.82
N ARG A 7 5.87 -17.68 -4.56
CA ARG A 7 4.86 -17.61 -3.53
C ARG A 7 4.00 -16.35 -3.76
N PRO A 8 2.67 -16.41 -3.53
CA PRO A 8 1.77 -15.30 -3.82
C PRO A 8 2.14 -14.01 -3.07
N ASP A 9 2.78 -14.13 -1.90
CA ASP A 9 3.33 -13.05 -1.08
C ASP A 9 4.62 -12.41 -1.63
N GLN A 10 5.23 -13.00 -2.66
CA GLN A 10 6.44 -12.50 -3.33
C GLN A 10 6.19 -12.15 -4.82
N ALA A 11 4.99 -11.69 -5.14
CA ALA A 11 4.75 -11.05 -6.43
C ALA A 11 5.58 -9.75 -6.52
N ASP A 12 6.27 -9.52 -7.65
CA ASP A 12 7.10 -8.34 -7.86
C ASP A 12 6.27 -7.06 -7.60
N GLY A 13 6.70 -6.26 -6.62
CA GLY A 13 6.07 -4.98 -6.25
C GLY A 13 4.97 -5.04 -5.18
N PHE A 14 4.71 -6.20 -4.55
CA PHE A 14 3.84 -6.31 -3.38
C PHE A 14 4.65 -6.38 -2.08
N SER A 15 4.25 -5.59 -1.09
CA SER A 15 4.73 -5.66 0.29
C SER A 15 3.88 -6.64 1.09
N TYR A 16 4.52 -7.42 1.96
CA TYR A 16 3.87 -8.37 2.86
C TYR A 16 4.45 -8.18 4.26
N ARG A 17 3.61 -7.84 5.24
CA ARG A 17 4.03 -7.56 6.62
C ARG A 17 3.13 -8.28 7.62
N SER A 18 3.69 -8.63 8.77
CA SER A 18 2.97 -9.26 9.89
C SER A 18 2.22 -8.28 10.78
N ILE A 19 2.42 -6.99 10.57
CA ILE A 19 1.83 -5.89 11.33
C ILE A 19 0.78 -5.18 10.49
N ARG A 20 -0.13 -4.45 11.15
CA ARG A 20 -1.15 -3.67 10.43
C ARG A 20 -0.49 -2.44 9.81
N GLU A 21 -1.00 -2.00 8.68
CA GLU A 21 -0.53 -0.77 8.03
C GLU A 21 -1.70 0.21 7.88
N PHE A 22 -1.49 1.44 8.34
CA PHE A 22 -2.44 2.53 8.25
C PHE A 22 -2.02 3.46 7.11
N PHE A 23 -2.93 3.68 6.17
CA PHE A 23 -2.77 4.58 5.05
C PHE A 23 -3.67 5.79 5.27
N PHE A 24 -3.10 6.99 5.19
CA PHE A 24 -3.86 8.24 5.19
C PHE A 24 -3.45 9.09 4.01
N GLN A 25 -4.42 9.39 3.15
CA GLN A 25 -4.18 10.17 1.94
C GLN A 25 -4.54 11.63 2.21
N ILE A 26 -3.59 12.53 1.99
CA ILE A 26 -3.77 13.97 2.26
C ILE A 26 -4.36 14.65 1.02
N ASN A 27 -3.71 14.50 -0.14
CA ASN A 27 -4.10 15.17 -1.39
C ASN A 27 -4.13 14.19 -2.56
N GLY A 28 -5.20 14.25 -3.36
CA GLY A 28 -5.39 13.40 -4.54
C GLY A 28 -5.67 11.94 -4.21
N ASP A 29 -5.93 11.14 -5.24
CA ASP A 29 -6.42 9.77 -5.09
C ASP A 29 -5.36 8.75 -5.50
N ILE A 30 -5.36 7.61 -4.81
CA ILE A 30 -4.46 6.50 -5.12
C ILE A 30 -5.22 5.17 -5.13
N LYS A 31 -4.64 4.20 -5.83
CA LYS A 31 -5.09 2.81 -5.81
C LYS A 31 -4.12 1.98 -5.00
N LEU A 32 -4.64 1.29 -3.99
CA LEU A 32 -3.93 0.27 -3.24
C LEU A 32 -4.39 -1.10 -3.77
N ARG A 33 -3.50 -1.79 -4.49
CA ARG A 33 -3.77 -3.15 -4.96
C ARG A 33 -3.48 -4.10 -3.81
N ILE A 34 -4.43 -4.94 -3.43
CA ILE A 34 -4.30 -5.93 -2.35
C ILE A 34 -4.60 -7.33 -2.89
N GLN A 35 -4.07 -8.35 -2.23
CA GLN A 35 -4.47 -9.74 -2.45
C GLN A 35 -5.15 -10.28 -1.18
N GLU A 36 -6.45 -10.50 -1.27
CA GLU A 36 -7.28 -10.97 -0.17
C GLU A 36 -7.90 -12.31 -0.57
N GLU A 37 -7.73 -13.35 0.25
CA GLU A 37 -8.21 -14.72 -0.04
C GLU A 37 -7.74 -15.26 -1.41
N GLY A 38 -6.54 -14.87 -1.84
CA GLY A 38 -5.98 -15.27 -3.14
C GLY A 38 -6.57 -14.53 -4.35
N LYS A 39 -7.43 -13.53 -4.14
CA LYS A 39 -8.00 -12.68 -5.19
C LYS A 39 -7.38 -11.29 -5.15
N ALA A 40 -7.02 -10.76 -6.32
CA ALA A 40 -6.57 -9.39 -6.45
C ALA A 40 -7.76 -8.43 -6.37
N ARG A 41 -7.65 -7.41 -5.51
CA ARG A 41 -8.65 -6.36 -5.32
C ARG A 41 -7.99 -5.00 -5.30
N ASN A 42 -8.66 -4.00 -5.84
CA ASN A 42 -8.23 -2.61 -5.76
C ASN A 42 -9.03 -1.88 -4.70
N VAL A 43 -8.33 -1.21 -3.79
CA VAL A 43 -8.89 -0.27 -2.82
C VAL A 43 -8.55 1.14 -3.29
N ASN A 44 -9.58 1.96 -3.51
CA ASN A 44 -9.37 3.37 -3.80
C ASN A 44 -9.29 4.13 -2.47
N VAL A 45 -8.22 4.90 -2.28
CA VAL A 45 -8.03 5.78 -1.11
C VAL A 45 -7.96 7.21 -1.64
N ARG A 46 -8.99 8.01 -1.37
CA ARG A 46 -9.10 9.38 -1.90
C ARG A 46 -8.47 10.40 -0.96
N GLY A 47 -8.29 11.63 -1.44
CA GLY A 47 -7.82 12.73 -0.59
C GLY A 47 -8.73 12.93 0.63
N GLY A 48 -8.18 12.81 1.84
CA GLY A 48 -8.90 12.84 3.12
C GLY A 48 -9.29 11.46 3.67
N ASP A 49 -9.17 10.39 2.88
CA ASP A 49 -9.53 9.05 3.32
C ASP A 49 -8.43 8.42 4.18
N ALA A 50 -8.88 7.60 5.13
CA ALA A 50 -8.06 6.70 5.92
C ALA A 50 -8.42 5.24 5.57
N PHE A 51 -7.40 4.39 5.45
CA PHE A 51 -7.57 2.97 5.20
C PHE A 51 -6.63 2.16 6.08
N MET A 52 -7.17 1.18 6.80
CA MET A 52 -6.39 0.27 7.64
C MET A 52 -6.29 -1.09 6.98
N LEU A 53 -5.07 -1.47 6.61
CA LEU A 53 -4.76 -2.77 6.04
C LEU A 53 -4.51 -3.80 7.16
N PRO A 54 -5.20 -4.95 7.15
CA PRO A 54 -4.92 -6.05 8.06
C PRO A 54 -3.50 -6.62 7.88
N PRO A 55 -2.96 -7.31 8.90
CA PRO A 55 -1.66 -7.97 8.75
C PRO A 55 -1.77 -9.13 7.77
N TYR A 56 -0.62 -9.51 7.19
CA TYR A 56 -0.49 -10.63 6.26
C TYR A 56 -1.31 -10.48 4.97
N VAL A 57 -1.58 -9.24 4.55
CA VAL A 57 -2.22 -8.95 3.26
C VAL A 57 -1.15 -8.40 2.30
N PRO A 58 -0.77 -9.15 1.25
CA PRO A 58 0.11 -8.63 0.22
C PRO A 58 -0.53 -7.40 -0.44
N HIS A 59 0.19 -6.28 -0.51
CA HIS A 59 -0.32 -5.04 -1.10
C HIS A 59 0.73 -4.22 -1.87
N SER A 60 0.27 -3.44 -2.85
CA SER A 60 1.11 -2.61 -3.72
C SER A 60 0.42 -1.27 -3.96
N PRO A 61 0.91 -0.17 -3.36
CA PRO A 61 0.38 1.16 -3.63
C PRO A 61 0.86 1.69 -4.99
N ASP A 62 -0.03 2.36 -5.72
CA ASP A 62 0.26 2.97 -7.03
C ASP A 62 1.05 4.30 -6.93
N ALA A 63 1.24 4.81 -5.71
CA ALA A 63 2.03 5.99 -5.42
C ALA A 63 2.98 5.71 -4.24
N PRO A 64 4.15 6.37 -4.19
CA PRO A 64 5.07 6.21 -3.07
C PRO A 64 4.45 6.77 -1.78
N TYR A 65 4.51 5.97 -0.73
CA TYR A 65 4.26 6.39 0.65
C TYR A 65 5.59 6.40 1.40
N ARG A 66 5.75 7.31 2.36
CA ARG A 66 6.83 7.21 3.36
C ARG A 66 6.28 6.77 4.70
N TYR A 67 7.07 5.92 5.35
CA TYR A 67 7.03 5.71 6.78
C TYR A 67 7.60 6.96 7.48
N GLY A 68 6.89 7.48 8.48
CA GLY A 68 7.36 8.58 9.32
C GLY A 68 6.63 9.90 9.09
N TRP A 69 5.57 10.12 9.86
CA TRP A 69 5.15 11.45 10.29
C TRP A 69 6.07 11.90 11.46
N PRO A 70 6.37 13.20 11.67
CA PRO A 70 5.80 14.39 11.03
C PRO A 70 6.75 15.14 10.08
N ASP A 71 7.99 14.71 9.88
CA ASP A 71 9.04 15.63 9.39
C ASP A 71 9.07 15.87 7.87
N ARG A 72 8.59 14.95 7.02
CA ARG A 72 8.51 15.20 5.55
C ARG A 72 7.31 14.53 4.88
N ARG A 73 6.38 15.34 4.38
CA ARG A 73 5.28 14.88 3.49
C ARG A 73 5.89 14.35 2.19
N VAL A 74 5.46 13.17 1.74
CA VAL A 74 5.76 12.71 0.37
C VAL A 74 4.79 13.42 -0.55
N GLN A 75 5.32 14.26 -1.43
CA GLN A 75 4.58 14.85 -2.53
C GLN A 75 5.15 14.28 -3.83
N THR A 76 4.29 13.65 -4.62
CA THR A 76 4.64 13.27 -5.98
C THR A 76 4.69 14.51 -6.88
N SER A 77 5.34 14.41 -8.05
CA SER A 77 5.31 15.48 -9.07
C SER A 77 3.90 15.86 -9.52
N SER A 78 2.94 14.92 -9.37
CA SER A 78 1.51 15.14 -9.64
C SER A 78 0.74 15.83 -8.50
N GLY A 79 1.41 16.24 -7.42
CA GLY A 79 0.80 16.90 -6.27
C GLY A 79 0.09 15.95 -5.28
N ARG A 80 0.05 14.64 -5.56
CA ARG A 80 -0.51 13.65 -4.61
C ARG A 80 0.40 13.50 -3.40
N SER A 81 -0.19 13.43 -2.20
CA SER A 81 0.55 13.19 -0.96
C SER A 81 -0.22 12.33 0.03
N GLY A 82 0.48 11.43 0.72
CA GLY A 82 -0.07 10.51 1.70
C GLY A 82 0.99 9.94 2.64
N VAL A 83 0.55 9.29 3.71
CA VAL A 83 1.39 8.73 4.77
C VAL A 83 1.01 7.27 4.98
N CYS A 84 2.03 6.40 5.16
CA CYS A 84 1.84 5.03 5.58
C CYS A 84 2.56 4.82 6.92
N VAL A 85 1.86 4.27 7.90
CA VAL A 85 2.44 3.94 9.21
C VAL A 85 2.11 2.50 9.53
N SER A 86 3.12 1.72 9.89
CA SER A 86 2.88 0.38 10.43
C SER A 86 2.59 0.48 11.93
N LEU A 87 1.52 -0.16 12.39
CA LEU A 87 1.03 -0.17 13.77
C LEU A 87 1.29 -1.51 14.45
#